data_AF-A0A382S3H1-F1
#
_entry.id   AF-A0A382S3H1-F1
#
_cell.length_a   1.000
_cell.length_b   1.000
_cell.length_c   1.000
_cell.angle_alpha   90.00
_cell.angle_beta   90.00
_cell.angle_gamma   90.00
#
_symmetry.space_group_name_H-M   'P 1'
#
loop_
_entity.id
_entity.type
_entity.pdbx_description
1 polymer ?
#
loop_
_entity_poly.entity_id
_entity_poly.type
_entity_poly.pdbx_seq_one_letter_code
_entity_poly.pdbx_strand_id
1 'polypeptide(L)'
;SGALRDMLQNHLLQVLSLIALEPPSTFDANAVRDEKVKVLRAIRPYGSPKEVRNNFIRGQYSAGAVAGTQVPGYREEPDVNPASTTETFVAAKFFVDNWRWADVPFYIRTGKRMPKRINEVAIYFRRTPHLMFRRMMDNHVAPNVLTLQIQPDESIGMQFEAKYPGARMDLRSVTMDFHYKEAFKVATVEAYQRLILDCMRGDATLFLRRDAVEIAWWLVMPVLEQWANEETDAIPSYPAGSWGPQQADVLLEQDGHEWRQP
;
A
#
# COMPACT_ATOMS: atom_id res chain seq x y z
N SER A 1 16.45 4.82 10.40
CA SER A 1 15.99 4.85 8.99
C SER A 1 14.55 5.36 8.97
N GLY A 2 14.18 6.12 7.93
CA GLY A 2 12.82 6.63 7.74
C GLY A 2 11.93 5.65 6.97
N ALA A 3 10.61 5.86 7.00
CA ALA A 3 9.62 4.96 6.43
C ALA A 3 9.80 4.70 4.92
N LEU A 4 10.40 5.64 4.17
CA LEU A 4 10.66 5.44 2.75
C LEU A 4 11.70 4.34 2.51
N ARG A 5 12.81 4.36 3.26
CA ARG A 5 13.88 3.36 3.14
C ARG A 5 13.51 2.04 3.81
N ASP A 6 12.81 2.11 4.94
CA ASP A 6 12.51 0.95 5.79
C ASP A 6 11.41 0.07 5.17
N MET A 7 10.38 0.68 4.60
CA MET A 7 9.19 -0.03 4.13
C MET A 7 8.93 0.14 2.63
N LEU A 8 8.96 1.37 2.13
CA LEU A 8 8.54 1.62 0.74
C LEU A 8 9.52 1.03 -0.28
N GLN A 9 10.80 1.36 -0.16
CA GLN A 9 11.85 0.97 -1.12
C GLN A 9 11.93 -0.55 -1.30
N ASN A 10 11.68 -1.32 -0.26
CA ASN A 10 11.79 -2.76 -0.30
C ASN A 10 10.41 -3.44 -0.34
N HIS A 11 9.72 -3.48 0.79
CA HIS A 11 8.52 -4.31 0.96
C HIS A 11 7.36 -3.87 0.07
N LEU A 12 7.06 -2.58 -0.01
CA LEU A 12 5.87 -2.11 -0.74
C LEU A 12 6.08 -2.13 -2.25
N LEU A 13 7.28 -1.82 -2.75
CA LEU A 13 7.60 -1.99 -4.17
C LEU A 13 7.57 -3.46 -4.58
N GLN A 14 7.97 -4.40 -3.72
CA GLN A 14 7.79 -5.82 -3.99
C GLN A 14 6.32 -6.22 -4.09
N VAL A 15 5.48 -5.80 -3.14
CA VAL A 15 4.03 -6.08 -3.19
C VAL A 15 3.41 -5.47 -4.45
N LEU A 16 3.73 -4.22 -4.78
CA LEU A 16 3.28 -3.59 -6.03
C LEU A 16 3.70 -4.44 -7.24
N SER A 17 4.96 -4.90 -7.30
CA SER A 17 5.45 -5.72 -8.42
C SER A 17 4.71 -7.05 -8.57
N LEU A 18 4.23 -7.64 -7.46
CA LEU A 18 3.44 -8.86 -7.46
C LEU A 18 2.01 -8.62 -7.93
N ILE A 19 1.39 -7.52 -7.50
CA ILE A 19 0.02 -7.16 -7.92
C ILE A 19 -0.02 -6.79 -9.40
N ALA A 20 1.00 -6.08 -9.89
CA ALA A 20 1.06 -5.61 -11.27
C ALA A 20 1.74 -6.59 -12.24
N LEU A 21 2.13 -7.77 -11.76
CA LEU A 21 2.85 -8.79 -12.52
C LEU A 21 2.06 -9.29 -13.74
N GLU A 22 2.74 -9.46 -14.88
CA GLU A 22 2.20 -10.25 -15.98
C GLU A 22 2.38 -11.76 -15.70
N PRO A 23 1.53 -12.63 -16.26
CA PRO A 23 1.72 -14.07 -16.13
C PRO A 23 3.11 -14.50 -16.64
N PRO A 24 3.97 -15.10 -15.80
CA PRO A 24 5.28 -15.54 -16.25
C PRO A 24 5.14 -16.74 -17.19
N SER A 25 6.11 -16.92 -18.10
CA SER A 25 6.14 -18.05 -19.05
C SER A 25 6.13 -19.42 -18.37
N THR A 26 6.71 -19.47 -17.17
CA THR A 26 6.95 -20.66 -16.36
C THR A 26 6.93 -20.25 -14.88
N PHE A 27 6.67 -21.21 -14.00
CA PHE A 27 6.73 -20.98 -12.55
C PHE A 27 8.10 -21.35 -11.97
N ASP A 28 9.16 -20.85 -12.59
CA ASP A 28 10.52 -20.92 -12.05
C ASP A 28 10.99 -19.55 -11.54
N ALA A 29 12.00 -19.58 -10.68
CA ALA A 29 12.47 -18.39 -9.98
C ALA A 29 12.93 -17.27 -10.92
N ASN A 30 13.52 -17.58 -12.08
CA ASN A 30 13.98 -16.54 -13.00
C ASN A 30 12.81 -15.89 -13.73
N ALA A 31 11.91 -16.70 -14.29
CA ALA A 31 10.73 -16.18 -14.99
C ALA A 31 9.87 -15.26 -14.11
N VAL A 32 9.63 -15.65 -12.85
CA VAL A 32 8.89 -14.81 -11.90
C VAL A 32 9.64 -13.50 -11.58
N ARG A 33 10.97 -13.57 -11.38
CA ARG A 33 11.78 -12.38 -11.08
C ARG A 33 11.91 -11.44 -12.27
N ASP A 34 11.96 -11.97 -13.49
CA ASP A 34 12.01 -11.19 -14.72
C ASP A 34 10.74 -10.35 -14.89
N GLU A 35 9.56 -10.95 -14.68
CA GLU A 35 8.30 -10.19 -14.74
C GLU A 35 8.20 -9.14 -13.61
N LYS A 36 8.70 -9.44 -12.40
CA LYS A 36 8.76 -8.44 -11.31
C LYS A 36 9.63 -7.25 -11.70
N VAL A 37 10.83 -7.52 -12.24
CA VAL A 37 11.77 -6.48 -12.70
C VAL A 37 11.16 -5.66 -13.83
N LYS A 38 10.46 -6.29 -14.78
CA LYS A 38 9.76 -5.59 -15.86
C LYS A 38 8.72 -4.62 -15.34
N VAL A 39 7.95 -4.99 -14.30
CA VAL A 39 7.03 -4.07 -13.63
C VAL A 39 7.79 -2.90 -13.00
N LEU A 40 8.84 -3.18 -12.22
CA LEU A 40 9.62 -2.12 -11.56
C LEU A 40 10.22 -1.13 -12.57
N ARG A 41 10.70 -1.61 -13.73
CA ARG A 41 11.19 -0.75 -14.82
C ARG A 41 10.09 0.09 -15.47
N ALA A 42 8.86 -0.39 -15.44
CA ALA A 42 7.71 0.33 -15.98
C ALA A 42 7.12 1.32 -14.97
N ILE A 43 7.57 1.34 -13.71
CA ILE A 43 7.12 2.37 -12.77
C ILE A 43 7.61 3.74 -13.25
N ARG A 44 6.68 4.67 -13.43
CA ARG A 44 6.98 6.03 -13.85
C ARG A 44 7.90 6.71 -12.83
N PRO A 45 9.11 7.14 -13.22
CA PRO A 45 9.98 7.89 -12.32
C PRO A 45 9.44 9.30 -12.10
N TYR A 46 9.63 9.82 -10.90
CA TYR A 46 9.34 11.22 -10.57
C TYR A 46 10.66 11.96 -10.39
N GLY A 47 11.09 12.67 -11.42
CA GLY A 47 12.43 13.28 -11.49
C GLY A 47 12.46 14.74 -11.10
N SER A 48 11.33 15.46 -11.20
CA SER A 48 11.27 16.88 -10.85
C SER A 48 10.78 17.11 -9.40
N PRO A 49 11.25 18.19 -8.74
CA PRO A 49 10.76 18.52 -7.39
C PRO A 49 9.26 18.79 -7.29
N LYS A 50 8.61 19.14 -8.41
CA LYS A 50 7.17 19.33 -8.50
C LYS A 50 6.45 17.98 -8.50
N GLU A 51 6.92 17.03 -9.29
CA GLU A 51 6.35 15.69 -9.35
C GLU A 51 6.46 14.97 -8.01
N VAL A 52 7.61 15.03 -7.35
CA VAL A 52 7.80 14.42 -6.03
C VAL A 52 6.83 15.04 -5.02
N ARG A 53 6.70 16.37 -4.93
CA ARG A 53 5.74 17.02 -4.01
C ARG A 53 4.29 16.63 -4.26
N ASN A 54 3.93 16.40 -5.52
CA ASN A 54 2.56 16.06 -5.89
C ASN A 54 2.24 14.58 -5.72
N ASN A 55 3.24 13.70 -5.72
CA ASN A 55 3.02 12.25 -5.72
C ASN A 55 3.57 11.54 -4.47
N PHE A 56 4.39 12.20 -3.65
CA PHE A 56 4.90 11.67 -2.39
C PHE A 56 4.63 12.62 -1.24
N ILE A 57 3.99 12.09 -0.21
CA ILE A 57 3.71 12.77 1.04
C ILE A 57 4.51 12.06 2.12
N ARG A 58 5.38 12.80 2.82
CA ARG A 58 5.96 12.34 4.09
C ARG A 58 5.19 12.91 5.26
N GLY A 59 5.29 12.22 6.39
CA GLY A 59 4.79 12.72 7.66
C GLY A 59 5.64 12.27 8.84
N GLN A 60 5.48 12.94 9.97
CA GLN A 60 6.10 12.58 11.23
C GLN A 60 5.06 12.59 12.36
N TYR A 61 5.00 11.52 13.17
CA TYR A 61 3.97 11.48 14.22
C TYR A 61 4.27 12.49 15.33
N SER A 62 3.23 13.19 15.77
CA SER A 62 3.21 14.01 16.99
C SER A 62 2.63 13.21 18.16
N ALA A 63 2.70 13.79 19.36
CA ALA A 63 2.08 13.21 20.54
C ALA A 63 0.59 12.89 20.29
N GLY A 64 0.13 11.78 20.85
CA GLY A 64 -1.21 11.28 20.63
C GLY A 64 -1.46 9.99 21.43
N ALA A 65 -2.48 9.23 21.05
CA ALA A 65 -2.86 8.01 21.74
C ALA A 65 -2.98 6.83 20.78
N VAL A 66 -2.24 5.76 21.05
CA VAL A 66 -2.34 4.49 20.31
C VAL A 66 -2.98 3.47 21.23
N ALA A 67 -4.11 2.89 20.81
CA ALA A 67 -4.88 1.92 21.60
C ALA A 67 -5.15 2.40 23.05
N GLY A 68 -5.49 3.70 23.20
CA GLY A 68 -5.79 4.32 24.50
C GLY A 68 -4.57 4.70 25.35
N THR A 69 -3.35 4.38 24.90
CA THR A 69 -2.11 4.73 25.60
C THR A 69 -1.49 5.99 24.99
N GLN A 70 -1.24 7.00 25.82
CA GLN A 70 -0.55 8.23 25.40
C GLN A 70 0.90 7.90 25.02
N VAL A 71 1.36 8.46 23.91
CA VAL A 71 2.72 8.29 23.40
C VAL A 71 3.30 9.65 23.00
N PRO A 72 4.60 9.88 23.21
CA PRO A 72 5.25 11.13 22.81
C PRO A 72 5.32 11.27 21.28
N GLY A 73 5.60 12.47 20.81
CA GLY A 73 5.93 12.71 19.39
C GLY A 73 7.30 12.13 19.03
N TYR A 74 7.56 11.90 17.74
CA TYR A 74 8.81 11.27 17.32
C TYR A 74 10.07 12.02 17.78
N ARG A 75 10.04 13.36 17.73
CA ARG A 75 11.13 14.25 18.17
C ARG A 75 11.32 14.32 19.68
N GLU A 76 10.37 13.78 20.43
CA GLU A 76 10.37 13.74 21.90
C GLU A 76 10.83 12.37 22.44
N GLU A 77 11.05 11.38 21.55
CA GLU A 77 11.58 10.08 21.93
C GLU A 77 13.06 10.21 22.39
N PRO A 78 13.51 9.48 23.44
CA PRO A 78 14.80 9.71 24.11
C PRO A 78 16.05 9.70 23.21
N ASP A 79 16.03 8.89 22.14
CA ASP A 79 17.16 8.70 21.23
C ASP A 79 16.97 9.39 19.87
N VAL A 80 16.02 10.32 19.77
CA VAL A 80 15.73 11.04 18.53
C VAL A 80 16.21 12.48 18.63
N ASN A 81 16.92 12.93 17.59
CA ASN A 81 17.30 14.33 17.45
C ASN A 81 16.03 15.21 17.41
N PRO A 82 15.87 16.22 18.29
CA PRO A 82 14.71 17.12 18.27
C PRO A 82 14.52 17.88 16.94
N ALA A 83 15.57 18.04 16.15
CA ALA A 83 15.52 18.65 14.82
C ALA A 83 15.36 17.63 13.67
N SER A 84 15.06 16.36 13.97
CA SER A 84 15.05 15.27 12.98
C SER A 84 14.02 15.49 11.86
N THR A 85 14.51 15.38 10.63
CA THR A 85 13.71 15.39 9.40
C THR A 85 13.29 13.99 8.95
N THR A 86 13.56 12.95 9.76
CA THR A 86 13.24 11.56 9.40
C THR A 86 11.73 11.35 9.36
N GLU A 87 11.23 10.88 8.22
CA GLU A 87 9.83 10.54 8.04
C GLU A 87 9.45 9.25 8.76
N THR A 88 8.31 9.27 9.47
CA THR A 88 7.72 8.10 10.12
C THR A 88 6.49 7.58 9.36
N PHE A 89 6.04 8.32 8.36
CA PHE A 89 4.95 8.01 7.45
C PHE A 89 5.34 8.40 6.03
N VAL A 90 4.93 7.58 5.06
CA VAL A 90 4.97 7.90 3.64
C VAL A 90 3.67 7.46 2.98
N ALA A 91 3.08 8.35 2.18
CA ALA A 91 2.11 8.00 1.15
C ALA A 91 2.69 8.34 -0.22
N ALA A 92 2.44 7.48 -1.21
CA ALA A 92 2.95 7.62 -2.55
C ALA A 92 1.90 7.21 -3.58
N LYS A 93 1.85 7.94 -4.69
CA LYS A 93 1.11 7.57 -5.90
C LYS A 93 2.13 7.13 -6.95
N PHE A 94 1.88 5.99 -7.58
CA PHE A 94 2.69 5.46 -8.67
C PHE A 94 1.81 5.17 -9.89
N PHE A 95 2.43 5.20 -11.07
CA PHE A 95 1.89 4.64 -12.30
C PHE A 95 2.83 3.57 -12.83
N VAL A 96 2.27 2.51 -13.39
CA VAL A 96 3.03 1.48 -14.12
C VAL A 96 2.72 1.67 -15.60
N ASP A 97 3.68 2.22 -16.33
CA ASP A 97 3.57 2.57 -17.75
C ASP A 97 3.70 1.32 -18.64
N ASN A 98 2.70 0.44 -18.55
CA ASN A 98 2.53 -0.71 -19.43
C ASN A 98 1.08 -0.83 -19.93
N TRP A 99 0.84 -1.74 -20.87
CA TRP A 99 -0.47 -1.87 -21.52
C TRP A 99 -1.60 -2.23 -20.53
N ARG A 100 -1.32 -3.08 -19.54
CA ARG A 100 -2.33 -3.56 -18.58
C ARG A 100 -2.74 -2.47 -17.58
N TRP A 101 -1.79 -1.66 -17.13
CA TRP A 101 -1.94 -0.72 -16.03
C TRP A 101 -1.94 0.75 -16.45
N ALA A 102 -2.05 1.02 -17.75
CA ALA A 102 -2.20 2.35 -18.29
C ALA A 102 -3.31 3.13 -17.55
N ASP A 103 -2.96 4.32 -17.06
CA ASP A 103 -3.83 5.24 -16.33
C ASP A 103 -4.45 4.69 -15.03
N VAL A 104 -3.92 3.58 -14.50
CA VAL A 104 -4.33 3.04 -13.20
C VAL A 104 -3.36 3.52 -12.11
N PRO A 105 -3.79 4.39 -11.19
CA PRO A 105 -2.92 4.83 -10.10
C PRO A 105 -2.79 3.75 -9.02
N PHE A 106 -1.56 3.55 -8.55
CA PHE A 106 -1.23 2.73 -7.39
C PHE A 106 -0.94 3.64 -6.21
N TYR A 107 -1.80 3.60 -5.19
CA TYR A 107 -1.56 4.32 -3.95
C TYR A 107 -0.97 3.38 -2.90
N ILE A 108 0.11 3.83 -2.29
CA ILE A 108 0.81 3.11 -1.23
C ILE A 108 0.86 4.05 -0.03
N ARG A 109 0.55 3.54 1.16
CA ARG A 109 0.86 4.24 2.42
C ARG A 109 1.47 3.30 3.44
N THR A 110 2.35 3.83 4.26
CA THR A 110 2.97 3.15 5.39
C THR A 110 3.29 4.15 6.47
N GLY A 111 3.17 3.75 7.74
CA GLY A 111 3.43 4.64 8.85
C GLY A 111 3.62 3.92 10.17
N LYS A 112 4.35 4.58 11.07
CA LYS A 112 4.46 4.18 12.48
C LYS A 112 3.40 4.89 13.32
N ARG A 113 3.08 4.31 14.47
CA ARG A 113 2.06 4.83 15.41
C ARG A 113 0.68 5.07 14.76
N MET A 114 0.32 4.22 13.80
CA MET A 114 -1.01 4.19 13.18
C MET A 114 -2.01 3.46 14.11
N PRO A 115 -3.33 3.66 13.98
CA PRO A 115 -4.33 3.10 14.90
C PRO A 115 -4.38 1.57 14.89
N LYS A 116 -3.98 0.92 13.79
CA LYS A 116 -3.98 -0.54 13.66
C LYS A 116 -2.73 -1.01 12.91
N ARG A 117 -2.17 -2.14 13.34
CA ARG A 117 -1.13 -2.86 12.58
C ARG A 117 -1.83 -3.67 11.49
N ILE A 118 -1.63 -3.29 10.23
CA ILE A 118 -2.19 -4.00 9.08
C ILE A 118 -1.30 -3.86 7.84
N ASN A 119 -1.21 -4.94 7.08
CA ASN A 119 -0.64 -5.04 5.76
C ASN A 119 -1.75 -5.57 4.85
N GLU A 120 -2.28 -4.73 3.97
CA GLU A 120 -3.36 -5.10 3.04
C GLU A 120 -3.12 -4.54 1.65
N VAL A 121 -3.72 -5.18 0.66
CA VAL A 121 -3.91 -4.64 -0.69
C VAL A 121 -5.41 -4.54 -0.94
N ALA A 122 -5.88 -3.35 -1.34
CA ALA A 122 -7.26 -3.14 -1.74
C ALA A 122 -7.33 -2.74 -3.21
N ILE A 123 -8.02 -3.55 -4.01
CA ILE A 123 -8.20 -3.35 -5.45
C ILE A 123 -9.62 -2.84 -5.66
N TYR A 124 -9.73 -1.57 -6.05
CA TYR A 124 -10.99 -0.92 -6.37
C TYR A 124 -11.30 -1.11 -7.85
N PHE A 125 -12.42 -1.77 -8.15
CA PHE A 125 -12.87 -1.93 -9.52
C PHE A 125 -13.54 -0.65 -10.04
N ARG A 126 -13.45 -0.41 -11.35
CA ARG A 126 -14.20 0.68 -11.98
C ARG A 126 -15.69 0.47 -11.75
N ARG A 127 -16.41 1.56 -11.49
CA ARG A 127 -17.88 1.54 -11.40
C ARG A 127 -18.47 0.99 -12.69
N THR A 128 -19.56 0.24 -12.58
CA THR A 128 -20.27 -0.30 -13.74
C THR A 128 -20.74 0.86 -14.63
N PRO A 129 -20.39 0.88 -15.93
CA PRO A 129 -20.73 1.98 -16.83
C PRO A 129 -22.24 2.22 -16.96
N HIS A 130 -23.04 1.15 -16.85
CA HIS A 130 -24.50 1.21 -16.92
C HIS A 130 -25.14 0.65 -15.65
N LEU A 131 -25.73 1.54 -14.86
CA LEU A 131 -26.57 1.17 -13.72
C LEU A 131 -28.01 0.97 -14.21
N MET A 132 -28.43 -0.27 -14.40
CA MET A 132 -29.81 -0.59 -14.82
C MET A 132 -30.86 -0.11 -13.79
N PHE A 133 -30.47 0.07 -12.53
CA PHE A 133 -31.35 0.45 -11.42
C PHE A 133 -31.22 1.92 -10.99
N ARG A 134 -30.70 2.80 -11.86
CA ARG A 134 -30.35 4.21 -11.55
C ARG A 134 -31.46 5.06 -10.90
N ARG A 135 -32.74 4.75 -11.16
CA ARG A 135 -33.89 5.46 -10.56
C ARG A 135 -34.26 4.99 -9.15
N MET A 136 -33.76 3.84 -8.72
CA MET A 136 -34.03 3.22 -7.41
C MET A 136 -32.83 3.31 -6.46
N MET A 137 -31.65 3.64 -7.00
CA MET A 137 -30.43 3.92 -6.25
C MET A 137 -30.30 5.44 -6.16
N ASP A 138 -30.00 6.02 -5.00
CA ASP A 138 -29.68 7.44 -4.84
C ASP A 138 -28.31 7.81 -5.48
N ASN A 139 -28.12 7.43 -6.76
CA ASN A 139 -26.93 7.62 -7.59
C ASN A 139 -25.59 7.09 -7.04
N HIS A 140 -25.57 6.38 -5.91
CA HIS A 140 -24.33 5.91 -5.27
C HIS A 140 -24.28 4.38 -5.21
N VAL A 141 -23.79 3.77 -6.29
CA VAL A 141 -23.35 2.37 -6.27
C VAL A 141 -21.86 2.37 -5.98
N ALA A 142 -21.47 1.79 -4.84
CA ALA A 142 -20.08 1.67 -4.46
C ALA A 142 -19.32 0.79 -5.47
N PRO A 143 -18.04 1.08 -5.76
CA PRO A 143 -17.22 0.17 -6.54
C PRO A 143 -17.07 -1.17 -5.81
N ASN A 144 -16.95 -2.26 -6.56
CA ASN A 144 -16.53 -3.52 -5.97
C ASN A 144 -15.09 -3.37 -5.45
N VAL A 145 -14.77 -4.04 -4.35
CA VAL A 145 -13.44 -4.01 -3.73
C VAL A 145 -12.98 -5.43 -3.46
N LEU A 146 -11.80 -5.79 -3.96
CA LEU A 146 -11.10 -7.02 -3.57
C LEU A 146 -10.00 -6.65 -2.58
N THR A 147 -10.09 -7.18 -1.37
CA THR A 147 -9.13 -6.96 -0.29
C THR A 147 -8.32 -8.23 -0.05
N LEU A 148 -7.00 -8.10 -0.09
CA LEU A 148 -6.03 -9.13 0.27
C LEU A 148 -5.36 -8.68 1.57
N GLN A 149 -5.81 -9.20 2.70
CA GLN A 149 -5.17 -8.94 3.99
C GLN A 149 -3.99 -9.89 4.15
N ILE A 150 -2.78 -9.34 4.11
CA ILE A 150 -1.55 -10.10 4.22
C ILE A 150 -1.28 -10.40 5.69
N GLN A 151 -1.33 -9.39 6.56
CA GLN A 151 -1.11 -9.55 8.01
C GLN A 151 -1.78 -8.41 8.80
N PRO A 152 -2.16 -8.62 10.07
CA PRO A 152 -2.39 -9.92 10.70
C PRO A 152 -3.59 -10.63 10.07
N ASP A 153 -3.84 -11.88 10.46
CA ASP A 153 -5.04 -12.65 10.08
C ASP A 153 -5.28 -12.70 8.57
N GLU A 154 -4.51 -13.56 7.90
CA GLU A 154 -4.52 -13.72 6.44
C GLU A 154 -5.95 -13.99 5.93
N SER A 155 -6.44 -13.11 5.06
CA SER A 155 -7.79 -13.21 4.50
C SER A 155 -7.91 -12.63 3.10
N ILE A 156 -8.94 -13.08 2.38
CA ILE A 156 -9.35 -12.55 1.08
C ILE A 156 -10.82 -12.15 1.22
N GLY A 157 -11.12 -10.88 1.00
CA GLY A 157 -12.47 -10.32 1.07
C GLY A 157 -12.89 -9.74 -0.28
N MET A 158 -14.15 -9.92 -0.67
CA MET A 158 -14.73 -9.24 -1.82
C MET A 158 -16.01 -8.53 -1.41
N GLN A 159 -16.01 -7.20 -1.51
CA GLN A 159 -17.18 -6.36 -1.32
C GLN A 159 -17.83 -6.05 -2.66
N PHE A 160 -19.15 -6.25 -2.74
CA PHE A 160 -19.96 -5.96 -3.92
C PHE A 160 -21.41 -5.70 -3.53
N GLU A 161 -22.20 -5.17 -4.46
CA GLU A 161 -23.61 -4.88 -4.24
C GLU A 161 -24.49 -6.10 -4.55
N ALA A 162 -25.39 -6.46 -3.63
CA ALA A 162 -26.36 -7.52 -3.80
C ALA A 162 -27.78 -7.07 -3.42
N LYS A 163 -28.79 -7.73 -4.01
CA LYS A 163 -30.20 -7.44 -3.68
C LYS A 163 -30.47 -7.82 -2.22
N TYR A 164 -30.93 -6.86 -1.44
CA TYR A 164 -31.45 -7.13 -0.11
C TYR A 164 -32.69 -8.03 -0.20
N PRO A 165 -32.74 -9.16 0.55
CA PRO A 165 -33.89 -10.05 0.52
C PRO A 165 -35.20 -9.32 0.81
N GLY A 166 -36.14 -9.36 -0.14
CA GLY A 166 -37.42 -8.67 -0.01
C GLY A 166 -38.12 -8.39 -1.34
N ALA A 167 -39.34 -7.85 -1.23
CA ALA A 167 -40.18 -7.46 -2.37
C ALA A 167 -39.72 -6.15 -3.03
N ARG A 168 -39.04 -5.28 -2.27
CA ARG A 168 -38.46 -4.04 -2.79
C ARG A 168 -37.14 -4.34 -3.51
N MET A 169 -36.85 -3.55 -4.54
CA MET A 169 -35.56 -3.57 -5.22
C MET A 169 -34.61 -2.63 -4.49
N ASP A 170 -33.95 -3.17 -3.46
CA ASP A 170 -32.95 -2.48 -2.63
C ASP A 170 -31.62 -3.22 -2.80
N LEU A 171 -30.55 -2.51 -3.15
CA LEU A 171 -29.19 -3.09 -3.21
C LEU A 171 -28.43 -2.67 -1.96
N ARG A 172 -27.63 -3.58 -1.42
CA ARG A 172 -26.72 -3.28 -0.33
C ARG A 172 -25.37 -3.91 -0.58
N SER A 173 -24.33 -3.21 -0.13
CA SER A 173 -22.98 -3.75 -0.01
C SER A 173 -23.02 -5.00 0.88
N VAL A 174 -22.56 -6.11 0.32
CA VAL A 174 -22.30 -7.36 1.03
C VAL A 174 -20.83 -7.74 0.86
N THR A 175 -20.33 -8.54 1.79
CA THR A 175 -18.95 -9.01 1.78
C THR A 175 -18.93 -10.53 1.72
N MET A 176 -18.08 -11.08 0.86
CA MET A 176 -17.67 -12.48 0.89
C MET A 176 -16.26 -12.56 1.43
N ASP A 177 -16.07 -13.28 2.54
CA ASP A 177 -14.78 -13.40 3.22
C ASP A 177 -14.26 -14.84 3.20
N PHE A 178 -12.96 -14.97 3.03
CA PHE A 178 -12.19 -16.19 3.18
C PHE A 178 -11.08 -15.95 4.20
N HIS A 179 -11.08 -16.69 5.30
CA HIS A 179 -10.06 -16.62 6.34
C HIS A 179 -9.20 -17.89 6.35
N TYR A 180 -7.88 -17.75 6.21
CA TYR A 180 -6.96 -18.90 6.15
C TYR A 180 -7.01 -19.75 7.41
N LYS A 181 -7.08 -19.11 8.59
CA LYS A 181 -7.14 -19.80 9.88
C LYS A 181 -8.37 -20.69 10.02
N GLU A 182 -9.52 -20.24 9.51
CA GLU A 182 -10.78 -20.97 9.57
C GLU A 182 -10.81 -22.13 8.57
N ALA A 183 -10.33 -21.88 7.35
CA ALA A 183 -10.39 -22.84 6.25
C ALA A 183 -9.40 -23.99 6.39
N PHE A 184 -8.14 -23.70 6.75
CA PHE A 184 -7.08 -24.70 6.71
C PHE A 184 -6.70 -25.26 8.09
N LYS A 185 -6.98 -24.55 9.19
CA LYS A 185 -6.65 -24.98 10.57
C LYS A 185 -5.20 -25.45 10.76
N VAL A 186 -4.27 -25.00 9.92
CA VAL A 186 -2.84 -25.32 10.00
C VAL A 186 -2.11 -24.13 10.60
N ALA A 187 -1.04 -24.40 11.35
CA ALA A 187 -0.13 -23.35 11.79
C ALA A 187 0.46 -22.63 10.58
N THR A 188 0.41 -21.31 10.59
CA THR A 188 1.12 -20.46 9.63
C THR A 188 2.62 -20.66 9.81
N VAL A 189 3.32 -21.02 8.73
CA VAL A 189 4.78 -21.11 8.72
C VAL A 189 5.36 -19.71 8.83
N GLU A 190 6.30 -19.52 9.75
CA GLU A 190 6.96 -18.24 9.94
C GLU A 190 7.77 -17.85 8.69
N ALA A 191 7.80 -16.57 8.33
CA ALA A 191 8.46 -16.08 7.13
C ALA A 191 9.93 -16.53 7.02
N TYR A 192 10.70 -16.49 8.11
CA TYR A 192 12.10 -16.92 8.09
C TYR A 192 12.27 -18.42 7.90
N GLN A 193 11.40 -19.25 8.48
CA GLN A 193 11.45 -20.70 8.27
C GLN A 193 11.27 -21.04 6.80
N ARG A 194 10.33 -20.35 6.13
CA ARG A 194 10.10 -20.53 4.69
C ARG A 194 11.32 -20.11 3.87
N LEU A 195 11.88 -18.93 4.13
CA LEU A 195 13.03 -18.43 3.37
C LEU A 195 14.28 -19.30 3.57
N ILE A 196 14.55 -19.78 4.78
CA ILE A 196 15.67 -20.68 5.05
C ILE A 196 15.49 -22.00 4.29
N LEU A 197 14.28 -22.56 4.28
CA LEU A 197 13.99 -23.78 3.52
C LEU A 197 14.17 -23.56 2.01
N ASP A 198 13.73 -22.42 1.48
CA ASP A 198 13.89 -22.08 0.06
C ASP A 198 15.38 -21.91 -0.30
N CYS A 199 16.19 -21.29 0.58
CA CYS A 199 17.66 -21.27 0.46
C CYS A 199 18.26 -22.68 0.35
N MET A 200 17.84 -23.60 1.24
CA MET A 200 18.33 -25.00 1.22
C MET A 200 17.93 -25.74 -0.06
N ARG A 201 16.80 -25.39 -0.66
CA ARG A 201 16.29 -25.97 -1.91
C ARG A 201 16.83 -25.30 -3.17
N GLY A 202 17.55 -24.18 -3.03
CA GLY A 202 17.98 -23.36 -4.16
C GLY A 202 16.83 -22.63 -4.87
N ASP A 203 15.69 -22.44 -4.21
CA ASP A 203 14.56 -21.70 -4.76
C ASP A 203 14.71 -20.20 -4.46
N ALA A 204 14.99 -19.42 -5.50
CA ALA A 204 15.21 -17.98 -5.38
C ALA A 204 13.94 -17.13 -5.65
N THR A 205 12.76 -17.73 -5.79
CA THR A 205 11.52 -17.05 -6.23
C THR A 205 11.08 -15.92 -5.29
N LEU A 206 11.28 -16.11 -3.98
CA LEU A 206 10.95 -15.13 -2.93
C LEU A 206 12.10 -14.18 -2.60
N PHE A 207 13.26 -14.32 -3.25
CA PHE A 207 14.44 -13.49 -3.01
C PHE A 207 14.54 -12.35 -4.01
N LEU A 208 14.98 -11.20 -3.51
CA LEU A 208 15.31 -10.06 -4.36
C LEU A 208 16.55 -10.36 -5.21
N ARG A 209 16.43 -10.06 -6.51
CA ARG A 209 17.57 -10.04 -7.42
C ARG A 209 18.21 -8.66 -7.44
N ARG A 210 19.51 -8.61 -7.68
CA ARG A 210 20.31 -7.38 -7.65
C ARG A 210 19.71 -6.24 -8.49
N ASP A 211 19.27 -6.54 -9.71
CA ASP A 211 18.67 -5.56 -10.62
C ASP A 211 17.35 -4.97 -10.07
N ALA A 212 16.50 -5.79 -9.44
CA ALA A 212 15.30 -5.30 -8.77
C ALA A 212 15.63 -4.31 -7.64
N VAL A 213 16.68 -4.60 -6.86
CA VAL A 213 17.15 -3.72 -5.77
C VAL A 213 17.68 -2.40 -6.32
N GLU A 214 18.48 -2.44 -7.38
CA GLU A 214 19.03 -1.24 -8.03
C GLU A 214 17.92 -0.34 -8.58
N ILE A 215 16.90 -0.90 -9.25
CA ILE A 215 15.75 -0.14 -9.76
C ILE A 215 14.94 0.46 -8.62
N ALA A 216 14.67 -0.32 -7.56
CA ALA A 216 13.93 0.17 -6.41
C ALA A 216 14.62 1.36 -5.74
N TRP A 217 15.96 1.33 -5.62
CA TRP A 217 16.72 2.49 -5.18
C TRP A 217 16.60 3.67 -6.15
N TRP A 218 16.83 3.44 -7.44
CA TRP A 218 16.73 4.48 -8.46
C TRP A 218 15.38 5.21 -8.45
N LEU A 219 14.27 4.49 -8.20
CA LEU A 219 12.92 5.07 -8.10
C LEU A 219 12.75 6.01 -6.89
N VAL A 220 13.37 5.69 -5.74
CA VAL A 220 13.18 6.46 -4.50
C VAL A 220 14.26 7.51 -4.25
N MET A 221 15.40 7.42 -4.94
CA MET A 221 16.53 8.33 -4.74
C MET A 221 16.16 9.81 -4.97
N PRO A 222 15.44 10.21 -6.04
CA PRO A 222 15.05 11.61 -6.23
C PRO A 222 14.20 12.16 -5.08
N VAL A 223 13.35 11.31 -4.49
CA VAL A 223 12.51 11.66 -3.34
C VAL A 223 13.37 11.90 -2.11
N LEU A 224 14.34 11.01 -1.86
CA LEU A 224 15.27 11.13 -0.73
C LEU A 224 16.14 12.38 -0.82
N GLU A 225 16.67 12.67 -2.02
CA GLU A 225 17.51 13.83 -2.26
C GLU A 225 16.74 15.13 -2.05
N GLN A 226 15.50 15.19 -2.53
CA GLN A 226 14.67 16.35 -2.30
C GLN A 226 14.37 16.54 -0.81
N TRP A 227 13.92 15.50 -0.12
CA TRP A 227 13.56 15.58 1.30
C TRP A 227 14.73 15.87 2.24
N ALA A 228 15.96 15.58 1.81
CA ALA A 228 17.18 15.92 2.54
C ALA A 228 17.46 17.43 2.55
N ASN A 229 16.95 18.19 1.57
CA ASN A 229 17.16 19.63 1.42
C ASN A 229 16.03 20.47 2.03
N GLU A 230 15.01 19.84 2.61
CA GLU A 230 13.85 20.52 3.17
C GLU A 230 13.99 20.69 4.69
N GLU A 231 13.53 21.83 5.20
CA GLU A 231 13.57 22.17 6.62
C GLU A 231 12.59 21.32 7.46
N THR A 232 12.91 21.20 8.74
CA THR A 232 12.21 20.40 9.74
C THR A 232 10.73 20.80 9.92
N ASP A 233 10.40 22.08 9.82
CA ASP A 233 9.03 22.60 9.97
C ASP A 233 8.15 22.38 8.73
N ALA A 234 8.76 22.01 7.60
CA ALA A 234 8.03 21.70 6.38
C ALA A 234 7.40 20.29 6.40
N ILE A 235 7.72 19.45 7.40
CA ILE A 235 7.22 18.07 7.48
C ILE A 235 5.84 18.05 8.13
N PRO A 236 4.79 17.60 7.42
CA PRO A 236 3.47 17.45 7.99
C PRO A 236 3.49 16.54 9.22
N SER A 237 2.87 17.00 10.31
CA SER A 237 2.68 16.18 11.50
C SER A 237 1.35 15.43 11.43
N TYR A 238 1.29 14.29 12.12
CA TYR A 238 0.04 13.56 12.33
C TYR A 238 -0.04 13.03 13.76
N PRO A 239 -1.18 13.14 14.45
CA PRO A 239 -1.30 12.60 15.81
C PRO A 239 -1.05 11.09 15.83
N ALA A 240 -0.25 10.62 16.78
CA ALA A 240 -0.15 9.18 17.02
C ALA A 240 -1.55 8.59 17.27
N GLY A 241 -1.88 7.52 16.56
CA GLY A 241 -3.22 6.92 16.52
C GLY A 241 -4.09 7.39 15.36
N SER A 242 -3.63 8.30 14.49
CA SER A 242 -4.33 8.68 13.25
C SER A 242 -3.82 7.90 12.02
N TRP A 243 -4.55 7.98 10.90
CA TRP A 243 -4.21 7.35 9.63
C TRP A 243 -3.19 8.13 8.78
N GLY A 244 -2.40 9.01 9.41
CA GLY A 244 -1.41 9.86 8.74
C GLY A 244 -1.83 11.32 8.65
N PRO A 245 -1.05 12.14 7.93
CA PRO A 245 -1.31 13.57 7.74
C PRO A 245 -2.40 13.81 6.68
N GLN A 246 -3.13 14.92 6.79
CA GLN A 246 -4.23 15.26 5.86
C GLN A 246 -3.78 15.34 4.38
N GLN A 247 -2.53 15.72 4.14
CA GLN A 247 -1.93 15.76 2.80
C GLN A 247 -1.95 14.40 2.11
N ALA A 248 -1.94 13.30 2.88
CA ALA A 248 -2.07 11.95 2.33
C ALA A 248 -3.49 11.65 1.83
N ASP A 249 -4.53 12.24 2.44
CA ASP A 249 -5.91 12.11 1.96
C ASP A 249 -6.10 12.93 0.69
N VAL A 250 -5.59 14.16 0.67
CA VAL A 250 -5.61 15.06 -0.51
C VAL A 250 -4.97 14.40 -1.74
N LEU A 251 -3.94 13.57 -1.56
CA LEU A 251 -3.29 12.82 -2.65
C LEU A 251 -4.29 11.94 -3.44
N LEU A 252 -5.28 11.34 -2.76
CA LEU A 252 -6.29 10.48 -3.39
C LEU A 252 -7.51 11.29 -3.84
N GLU A 253 -7.90 12.29 -3.05
CA GLU A 253 -9.05 13.16 -3.36
C GLU A 253 -8.87 13.90 -4.69
N GLN A 254 -7.63 14.21 -5.08
CA GLN A 254 -7.30 14.80 -6.38
C GLN A 254 -7.78 13.94 -7.57
N ASP A 255 -7.89 12.63 -7.39
CA ASP A 255 -8.42 11.70 -8.38
C ASP A 255 -9.86 11.25 -8.07
N GLY A 256 -10.50 11.83 -7.04
CA GLY A 256 -11.82 11.44 -6.55
C GLY A 256 -11.84 10.12 -5.80
N HIS A 257 -10.72 9.72 -5.22
CA HIS A 257 -10.54 8.48 -4.47
C HIS A 257 -10.41 8.76 -2.97
N GLU A 258 -10.62 7.74 -2.15
CA GLU A 258 -10.49 7.83 -0.69
C GLU A 258 -9.72 6.61 -0.16
N TRP A 259 -8.98 6.80 0.93
CA TRP A 259 -8.30 5.68 1.58
C TRP A 259 -9.29 4.73 2.22
N ARG A 260 -9.02 3.42 2.08
CA ARG A 260 -9.67 2.41 2.89
C ARG A 260 -9.38 2.64 4.38
N GLN A 261 -10.38 2.47 5.24
CA GLN A 261 -10.22 2.38 6.69
C GLN A 261 -10.49 0.94 7.14
N PRO A 262 -9.44 0.16 7.45
CA PRO A 262 -9.56 -1.25 7.82
C PRO A 262 -9.74 -1.53 9.31
#